data_AF-A0A2A5SRW9-F1
#
_entry.id   AF-A0A2A5SRW9-F1
#
_cell.length_a   1.000
_cell.length_b   1.000
_cell.length_c   1.000
_cell.angle_alpha   90.00
_cell.angle_beta   90.00
_cell.angle_gamma   90.00
#
_symmetry.space_group_name_H-M   'P 1'
#
loop_
_entity.id
_entity.type
_entity.pdbx_description
1 polymer ?
#
loop_
_entity_poly.entity_id
_entity_poly.type
_entity_poly.pdbx_seq_one_letter_code
_entity_poly.pdbx_strand_id
1 'polypeptide(L)' 'MVKNSVEAEREGGFQSNAIRQVLNGRAKTHRGFQFIRITVQEYQKMVFEDENN' A
#
# COMPACT_ATOMS: atom_id res chain seq x y z
N MET A 1 -3.30 -6.60 9.88
CA MET A 1 -4.46 -6.30 9.03
C MET A 1 -4.05 -5.32 7.94
N VAL A 2 -3.79 -5.83 6.74
CA VAL A 2 -3.35 -5.06 5.56
C VAL A 2 -4.56 -4.34 4.96
N LYS A 3 -4.46 -3.03 4.75
CA LYS A 3 -5.54 -2.20 4.19
C LYS A 3 -5.29 -1.89 2.73
N ASN A 4 -6.33 -2.01 1.89
CA ASN A 4 -6.23 -1.69 0.47
C ASN A 4 -6.22 -0.16 0.22
N SER A 5 -5.97 0.26 -1.01
CA SER A 5 -5.82 1.68 -1.35
C SER A 5 -7.04 2.53 -1.03
N VAL A 6 -8.25 1.98 -1.13
CA VAL A 6 -9.51 2.69 -0.81
C VAL A 6 -9.65 2.89 0.70
N GLU A 7 -9.30 1.88 1.48
CA GLU A 7 -9.31 1.92 2.95
C GLU A 7 -8.22 2.87 3.49
N ALA A 8 -7.05 2.89 2.84
CA ALA A 8 -5.98 3.84 3.14
C ALA A 8 -6.44 5.29 2.89
N GLU A 9 -7.12 5.57 1.78
CA GLU A 9 -7.67 6.92 1.54
C GLU A 9 -8.72 7.31 2.58
N ARG A 10 -9.64 6.39 2.90
CA ARG A 10 -10.82 6.67 3.74
C ARG A 10 -10.49 6.80 5.23
N GLU A 11 -9.55 6.00 5.74
CA GLU A 11 -9.23 5.97 7.18
C GLU A 11 -7.85 6.53 7.51
N GLY A 12 -6.90 6.48 6.57
CA GLY A 12 -5.53 6.98 6.76
C GLY A 12 -5.29 8.39 6.24
N GLY A 13 -6.27 8.97 5.53
CA GLY A 13 -6.13 10.27 4.87
C GLY A 13 -5.00 10.28 3.84
N PHE A 14 -4.74 9.14 3.21
CA PHE A 14 -3.84 9.06 2.06
C PHE A 14 -4.57 9.59 0.82
N GLN A 15 -3.82 10.10 -0.16
CA GLN A 15 -4.38 10.63 -1.40
C GLN A 15 -3.81 9.83 -2.56
N SER A 16 -4.65 9.30 -3.45
CA SER A 16 -4.25 8.50 -4.60
C SER A 16 -3.15 9.16 -5.43
N ASN A 17 -3.24 10.48 -5.63
CA ASN A 17 -2.24 11.21 -6.39
C ASN A 17 -0.88 11.23 -5.67
N ALA A 18 -0.85 11.39 -4.35
CA ALA A 18 0.37 11.34 -3.56
C ALA A 18 0.96 9.93 -3.53
N ILE A 19 0.13 8.89 -3.41
CA ILE A 19 0.56 7.48 -3.52
C ILE A 19 1.22 7.23 -4.89
N ARG A 20 0.58 7.67 -5.98
CA ARG A 20 1.14 7.54 -7.34
C ARG A 20 2.46 8.29 -7.49
N GLN A 21 2.60 9.46 -6.88
CA GLN A 21 3.87 10.20 -6.88
C GLN A 21 4.98 9.43 -6.17
N VAL A 22 4.68 8.78 -5.04
CA VAL A 22 5.65 7.92 -4.34
C VAL A 22 6.01 6.71 -5.19
N LEU A 23 5.03 6.01 -5.75
CA LEU A 23 5.25 4.84 -6.61
C LEU A 23 6.02 5.16 -7.89
N ASN A 24 5.91 6.39 -8.41
CA ASN A 24 6.64 6.84 -9.59
C ASN A 24 8.00 7.47 -9.23
N GLY A 25 8.42 7.40 -7.96
CA GLY A 25 9.69 7.95 -7.49
C GLY A 25 9.76 9.48 -7.45
N ARG A 26 8.63 10.18 -7.68
CA ARG A 26 8.55 11.65 -7.61
C ARG A 26 8.52 12.17 -6.17
N ALA A 27 8.14 11.32 -5.22
CA ALA A 27 8.21 11.57 -3.79
C ALA A 27 8.80 10.35 -3.08
N LYS A 28 9.50 10.54 -1.96
CA LYS A 28 10.11 9.42 -1.20
C LYS A 28 9.13 8.72 -0.27
N THR A 29 8.21 9.49 0.33
CA THR A 29 7.20 9.01 1.28
C THR A 29 5.92 9.84 1.14
N HIS A 30 4.80 9.32 1.64
CA HIS A 30 3.57 10.09 1.87
C HIS A 30 3.09 9.82 3.29
N ARG A 31 2.95 10.90 4.09
CA ARG A 31 2.63 10.85 5.53
C ARG A 31 3.52 9.92 6.37
N GLY A 32 4.81 9.82 6.02
CA GLY A 32 5.76 8.95 6.72
C GLY A 32 5.75 7.48 6.28
N PHE A 33 4.89 7.11 5.33
CA PHE A 33 4.82 5.76 4.79
C PHE A 33 5.44 5.68 3.39
N GLN A 34 6.03 4.52 3.08
CA GLN A 34 6.46 4.16 1.74
C GLN A 34 5.40 3.32 1.04
N PHE A 35 5.38 3.42 -0.28
CA PHE A 35 4.49 2.65 -1.12
C PHE A 35 5.32 1.88 -2.13
N ILE A 36 5.05 0.58 -2.26
CA ILE A 36 5.72 -0.33 -3.20
C ILE A 36 4.69 -1.01 -4.10
N ARG A 37 5.09 -1.33 -5.34
CA ARG A 37 4.26 -2.15 -6.22
C ARG A 37 4.54 -3.62 -5.92
N ILE A 38 3.48 -4.39 -5.74
CA ILE A 38 3.53 -5.85 -5.62
C ILE A 38 2.68 -6.46 -6.73
N THR A 39 3.02 -7.68 -7.11
CA THR A 39 2.26 -8.54 -8.00
C THR A 39 1.10 -9.20 -7.26
N VAL A 40 0.13 -9.74 -8.02
CA VAL A 40 -1.01 -10.48 -7.44
C VAL A 40 -0.52 -11.71 -6.68
N GLN A 41 0.51 -12.39 -7.18
CA GLN A 41 1.11 -13.56 -6.56
C GLN A 41 1.76 -13.21 -5.21
N GLU A 42 2.49 -12.10 -5.14
CA GLU A 42 3.07 -11.62 -3.88
C GLU A 42 1.99 -11.25 -2.86
N TYR A 43 0.92 -10.60 -3.31
CA TYR A 43 -0.22 -10.29 -2.43
C TYR A 43 -0.87 -11.55 -1.85
N GLN A 44 -1.15 -12.55 -2.69
CA GLN A 44 -1.72 -13.82 -2.25
C GLN A 44 -0.84 -14.50 -1.20
N LYS A 45 0.48 -14.55 -1.43
CA LYS A 45 1.41 -15.12 -0.46
C LYS A 45 1.33 -14.45 0.91
N MET A 46 1.29 -13.12 0.97
CA MET A 46 1.20 -12.37 2.23
C MET A 46 -0.09 -12.64 2.98
N VAL A 47 -1.24 -12.69 2.27
CA VAL A 47 -2.54 -12.94 2.90
C VAL A 47 -2.65 -14.36 3.44
N PHE A 48 -2.19 -15.37 2.68
CA PHE A 48 -2.28 -16.76 3.11
C PHE A 48 -1.23 -17.13 4.18
N GLU A 49 -0.08 -16.45 4.27
CA GLU A 49 0.88 -16.64 5.36
C GLU A 49 0.37 -16.02 6.68
N ASP A 50 -0.34 -14.90 6.63
CA ASP A 50 -0.94 -14.25 7.81
C ASP A 50 -2.12 -15.05 8.41
N GLU A 51 -2.84 -15.86 7.62
CA GLU A 51 -3.95 -16.70 8.12
C GLU A 51 -3.50 -18.04 8.73
N ASN A 52 -2.27 -18.48 8.45
CA ASN A 52 -1.72 -19.76 8.92
C ASN A 52 -0.69 -19.62 10.05
N ASN A 53 -0.63 -18.45 10.70
CA ASN A 53 0.25 -18.13 11.83
C ASN A 53 -0.54 -17.51 12.98
#